data_AF-M7ZYG2-F1
#
_entry.id   AF-M7ZYG2-F1
#
_cell.length_a   1.000
_cell.length_b   1.000
_cell.length_c   1.000
_cell.angle_alpha   90.00
_cell.angle_beta   90.00
_cell.angle_gamma   90.00
#
_symmetry.space_group_name_H-M   'P 1'
#
loop_
_entity.id
_entity.type
_entity.pdbx_description
1 polymer ?
#
loop_
_entity_poly.entity_id
_entity_poly.type
_entity_poly.pdbx_seq_one_letter_code
_entity_poly.pdbx_strand_id
1 'polypeptide(L)'
;MEVVADRGLELLSTTFTFSVIVSFLLYYTGLRSRHQSSSLKPHATGSFIEDWWFGVQLNPHFMRVDLKFFFIRAGMMAWLFINLSLLAKSYLAGSVNRAVILYQFFCGWYIIDYFIHEEFMTSTWDIIAERLGFMLVFGDLVFIPFTFTIQGWWLLRNKVELPLLASVANCIIFLIGYLVFRGANKQKHLFKKDPKAPIWGKPPKVVGGKLLVSGYWGIARHCNYLGDLLLALSFSLPCGASSVIPYFYPTYLLILLIWRERRDEARCSEKYKDIWAEYCKLVPWRILPYVY
;
A
#
# COMPACT_ATOMS: atom_id res chain seq x y z
N MET A 1 -14.49 23.95 1.91
CA MET A 1 -14.06 22.65 1.33
C MET A 1 -12.61 22.66 0.84
N GLU A 2 -11.96 23.81 0.63
CA GLU A 2 -10.58 23.89 0.09
C GLU A 2 -9.46 24.00 1.15
N VAL A 3 -9.83 24.06 2.44
CA VAL A 3 -8.92 24.39 3.55
C VAL A 3 -7.67 23.50 3.57
N VAL A 4 -7.82 22.21 3.24
CA VAL A 4 -6.68 21.27 3.19
C VAL A 4 -5.74 21.58 2.03
N ALA A 5 -6.30 21.97 0.88
CA ALA A 5 -5.53 22.39 -0.29
C ALA A 5 -4.81 23.73 -0.07
N ASP A 6 -5.38 24.64 0.74
CA ASP A 6 -4.76 25.93 1.06
C ASP A 6 -3.66 25.80 2.10
N ARG A 7 -3.84 24.92 3.09
CA ARG A 7 -2.93 24.74 4.23
C ARG A 7 -2.09 23.47 4.14
N GLY A 8 -1.91 22.92 2.93
CA GLY A 8 -1.23 21.63 2.73
C GLY A 8 0.16 21.55 3.37
N LEU A 9 0.95 22.64 3.31
CA LEU A 9 2.27 22.72 3.96
C LEU A 9 2.17 22.79 5.48
N GLU A 10 1.25 23.58 6.03
CA GLU A 10 1.01 23.64 7.47
C GLU A 10 0.61 22.27 8.03
N LEU A 11 -0.25 21.56 7.31
CA LEU A 11 -0.70 20.20 7.66
C LEU A 11 0.43 19.18 7.56
N LEU A 12 1.30 19.29 6.54
CA LEU A 12 2.49 18.45 6.41
C LEU A 12 3.43 18.64 7.61
N SER A 13 3.78 19.88 7.93
CA SER A 13 4.67 20.20 9.06
C SER A 13 4.06 19.80 10.41
N THR A 14 2.76 20.01 10.59
CA THR A 14 2.04 19.63 11.82
C THR A 14 2.03 18.11 11.99
N THR A 15 1.67 17.37 10.93
CA THR A 15 1.60 15.90 10.98
C THR A 15 2.99 15.28 11.14
N PHE A 16 4.02 15.86 10.55
CA PHE A 16 5.41 15.46 10.76
C PHE A 16 5.84 15.64 12.21
N THR A 17 5.60 16.82 12.78
CA THR A 17 5.93 17.12 14.19
C THR A 17 5.18 16.18 15.13
N PHE A 18 3.89 15.94 14.87
CA PHE A 18 3.10 14.98 15.61
C PHE A 18 3.68 13.57 15.54
N SER A 19 4.08 13.10 14.35
CA SER A 19 4.68 11.78 14.15
C SER A 19 5.97 11.61 14.95
N VAL A 20 6.82 12.64 14.97
CA VAL A 20 8.03 12.66 15.80
C VAL A 20 7.66 12.56 17.29
N ILE A 21 6.79 13.42 17.80
CA ILE A 21 6.39 13.42 19.22
C ILE A 21 5.79 12.07 19.63
N VAL A 22 4.83 11.54 18.86
CA VAL A 22 4.19 10.27 19.15
C VAL A 22 5.18 9.11 19.14
N SER A 23 6.10 9.07 18.18
CA SER A 23 7.11 8.00 18.13
C SER A 23 8.04 8.00 19.37
N PHE A 24 8.38 9.18 19.91
CA PHE A 24 9.11 9.28 21.18
C PHE A 24 8.27 8.78 22.37
N LEU A 25 6.98 9.12 22.41
CA LEU A 25 6.07 8.62 23.44
C LEU A 25 5.93 7.09 23.36
N LEU A 26 5.79 6.54 22.15
CA LEU A 26 5.73 5.09 21.91
C LEU A 26 7.02 4.39 22.38
N TYR A 27 8.18 4.96 22.05
CA TYR A 27 9.47 4.43 22.52
C TYR A 27 9.54 4.40 24.05
N TYR A 28 9.24 5.51 24.72
CA TYR A 28 9.35 5.61 26.18
C TYR A 28 8.31 4.77 26.93
N THR A 29 7.05 4.78 26.47
CA THR A 29 5.98 3.94 27.04
C THR A 29 6.26 2.47 26.80
N GLY A 30 6.80 2.12 25.62
CA GLY A 30 7.24 0.77 25.30
C GLY A 30 8.31 0.27 26.25
N LEU A 31 9.39 1.03 26.48
CA LEU A 31 10.46 0.66 27.41
C LEU A 31 10.00 0.50 28.86
N ARG A 32 8.96 1.25 29.27
CA ARG A 32 8.39 1.17 30.62
C ARG A 32 7.32 0.09 30.77
N SER A 33 6.89 -0.52 29.67
CA SER A 33 5.88 -1.58 29.68
C SER A 33 6.40 -2.81 30.42
N ARG A 34 5.60 -3.31 31.36
CA ARG A 34 5.81 -4.62 32.02
C ARG A 34 4.87 -5.70 31.49
N HIS A 35 4.14 -5.41 30.41
CA HIS A 35 3.19 -6.36 29.84
C HIS A 35 3.92 -7.56 29.21
N GLN A 36 3.34 -8.75 29.37
CA GLN A 36 3.85 -10.00 28.82
C GLN A 36 3.10 -10.47 27.57
N SER A 37 2.03 -9.77 27.17
CA SER A 37 1.30 -10.11 25.95
C SER A 37 2.17 -9.89 24.72
N SER A 38 2.05 -10.76 23.71
CA SER A 38 2.85 -10.67 22.47
C SER A 38 2.80 -9.29 21.80
N SER A 39 1.67 -8.60 21.93
CA SER A 39 1.46 -7.26 21.37
C SER A 39 2.22 -6.15 22.12
N LEU A 40 2.31 -6.23 23.45
CA LEU A 40 2.80 -5.15 24.32
C LEU A 40 4.13 -5.48 25.01
N LYS A 41 4.62 -6.70 24.83
CA LYS A 41 5.92 -7.12 25.32
C LYS A 41 7.01 -6.23 24.69
N PRO A 42 7.84 -5.55 25.49
CA PRO A 42 8.90 -4.73 24.95
C PRO A 42 9.99 -5.59 24.32
N HIS A 43 10.45 -5.19 23.15
CA HIS A 43 11.59 -5.74 22.44
C HIS A 43 12.54 -4.60 22.11
N ALA A 44 13.49 -4.35 23.02
CA ALA A 44 14.54 -3.36 22.84
C ALA A 44 15.84 -4.04 22.42
N THR A 45 16.51 -3.49 21.41
CA THR A 45 17.85 -3.95 20.97
C THR A 45 18.96 -3.33 21.82
N GLY A 46 18.65 -2.27 22.57
CA GLY A 46 19.62 -1.49 23.35
C GLY A 46 20.20 -0.31 22.57
N SER A 47 19.92 -0.20 21.27
CA SER A 47 20.25 0.95 20.44
C SER A 47 19.05 1.89 20.36
N PHE A 48 19.21 3.11 20.90
CA PHE A 48 18.16 4.14 20.87
C PHE A 48 17.62 4.39 19.45
N ILE A 49 18.51 4.51 18.46
CA ILE A 49 18.12 4.85 17.07
C ILE A 49 17.27 3.73 16.48
N GLU A 50 17.67 2.47 16.66
CA GLU A 50 16.93 1.32 16.13
C GLU A 50 15.58 1.16 16.81
N ASP A 51 15.55 1.25 18.13
CA ASP A 51 14.35 1.05 18.93
C ASP A 51 13.31 2.17 18.74
N TRP A 52 13.76 3.42 18.52
CA TRP A 52 12.88 4.53 18.16
C TRP A 52 12.39 4.41 16.71
N TRP A 53 13.26 4.03 15.77
CA TRP A 53 12.93 3.92 14.35
C TRP A 53 11.98 2.77 14.06
N PHE A 54 12.30 1.57 14.53
CA PHE A 54 11.52 0.35 14.29
C PHE A 54 10.48 0.08 15.38
N GLY A 55 10.57 0.72 16.54
CA GLY A 55 9.63 0.56 17.64
C GLY A 55 9.96 -0.60 18.58
N VAL A 56 9.50 -0.46 19.82
CA VAL A 56 9.74 -1.39 20.93
C VAL A 56 8.59 -2.37 21.14
N GLN A 57 7.36 -1.95 20.85
CA GLN A 57 6.15 -2.78 21.00
C GLN A 57 5.56 -3.14 19.63
N LEU A 58 4.95 -4.32 19.55
CA LEU A 58 4.33 -4.80 18.31
C LEU A 58 3.09 -3.96 17.99
N ASN A 59 2.02 -4.07 18.77
CA ASN A 59 0.84 -3.21 18.59
C ASN A 59 0.48 -2.53 19.92
N PRO A 60 0.98 -1.30 20.16
CA PRO A 60 0.61 -0.51 21.33
C PRO A 60 -0.85 -0.07 21.23
N HIS A 61 -1.51 0.00 22.38
CA HIS A 61 -2.92 0.36 22.48
C HIS A 61 -3.09 1.65 23.28
N PHE A 62 -4.00 2.51 22.85
CA PHE A 62 -4.45 3.68 23.60
C PHE A 62 -5.96 3.65 23.71
N MET A 63 -6.50 3.70 24.94
CA MET A 63 -7.96 3.63 25.18
C MET A 63 -8.65 2.45 24.44
N ARG A 64 -8.01 1.27 24.42
CA ARG A 64 -8.44 0.03 23.71
C ARG A 64 -8.39 0.09 22.18
N VAL A 65 -7.87 1.17 21.59
CA VAL A 65 -7.63 1.27 20.15
C VAL A 65 -6.22 0.78 19.83
N ASP A 66 -6.10 -0.12 18.86
CA ASP A 66 -4.82 -0.53 18.27
C ASP A 66 -4.25 0.65 17.46
N LEU A 67 -3.10 1.18 17.89
CA LEU A 67 -2.53 2.39 17.28
C LEU A 67 -1.99 2.15 15.88
N LYS A 68 -1.48 0.95 15.55
CA LYS A 68 -1.03 0.65 14.19
C LYS A 68 -2.18 0.74 13.22
N PHE A 69 -3.24 0.00 13.53
CA PHE A 69 -4.41 -0.05 12.67
C PHE A 69 -5.08 1.33 12.59
N PHE A 70 -5.14 2.07 13.69
CA PHE A 70 -5.66 3.44 13.71
C PHE A 70 -4.86 4.39 12.81
N PHE A 71 -3.53 4.38 12.85
CA PHE A 71 -2.72 5.29 12.03
C PHE A 71 -2.82 4.98 10.54
N ILE A 72 -2.82 3.72 10.12
CA ILE A 72 -3.05 3.35 8.72
C ILE A 72 -4.40 3.89 8.24
N ARG A 73 -5.48 3.70 9.03
CA ARG A 73 -6.81 4.22 8.70
C ARG A 73 -6.82 5.74 8.60
N ALA A 74 -6.18 6.42 9.56
CA ALA A 74 -6.06 7.88 9.54
C ALA A 74 -5.32 8.37 8.29
N GLY A 75 -4.24 7.70 7.90
CA GLY A 75 -3.49 7.96 6.67
C GLY A 75 -4.34 7.81 5.41
N MET A 76 -5.08 6.70 5.28
CA MET A 76 -5.96 6.45 4.14
C MET A 76 -7.12 7.46 4.06
N MET A 77 -7.71 7.84 5.20
CA MET A 77 -8.74 8.90 5.25
C MET A 77 -8.16 10.27 4.88
N ALA A 78 -6.97 10.60 5.39
CA ALA A 78 -6.30 11.86 5.08
C ALA A 78 -5.99 11.97 3.58
N TRP A 79 -5.54 10.87 2.95
CA TRP A 79 -5.35 10.81 1.49
C TRP A 79 -6.65 11.16 0.75
N LEU A 80 -7.79 10.58 1.15
CA LEU A 80 -9.09 10.88 0.55
C LEU A 80 -9.48 12.34 0.73
N PHE A 81 -9.37 12.89 1.94
CA PHE A 81 -9.76 14.28 2.22
C PHE A 81 -8.88 15.30 1.51
N ILE A 82 -7.57 15.04 1.38
CA ILE A 82 -6.69 15.88 0.57
C ILE A 82 -7.16 15.86 -0.89
N ASN A 83 -7.43 14.67 -1.45
CA ASN A 83 -7.92 14.54 -2.82
C ASN A 83 -9.25 15.28 -3.07
N LEU A 84 -10.22 15.14 -2.16
CA LEU A 84 -11.50 15.86 -2.24
C LEU A 84 -11.30 17.38 -2.16
N SER A 85 -10.40 17.86 -1.30
CA SER A 85 -10.07 19.29 -1.21
C SER A 85 -9.39 19.81 -2.49
N LEU A 86 -8.53 19.00 -3.12
CA LEU A 86 -7.89 19.36 -4.39
C LEU A 86 -8.88 19.38 -5.55
N LEU A 87 -9.85 18.46 -5.56
CA LEU A 87 -10.95 18.46 -6.52
C LEU A 87 -11.82 19.70 -6.35
N ALA A 88 -12.23 20.02 -5.12
CA ALA A 88 -13.02 21.21 -4.82
C ALA A 88 -12.31 22.49 -5.32
N LYS A 89 -11.00 22.57 -5.09
CA LYS A 89 -10.18 23.71 -5.57
C LYS A 89 -10.06 23.79 -7.08
N SER A 90 -9.92 22.65 -7.75
CA SER A 90 -9.92 22.61 -9.21
C SER A 90 -11.29 23.00 -9.78
N TYR A 91 -12.38 22.61 -9.11
CA TYR A 91 -13.75 22.92 -9.52
C TYR A 91 -14.05 24.41 -9.40
N LEU A 92 -13.72 25.03 -8.26
CA LEU A 92 -13.93 26.45 -8.04
C LEU A 92 -13.04 27.32 -8.94
N ALA A 93 -11.84 26.84 -9.30
CA ALA A 93 -10.98 27.49 -10.29
C ALA A 93 -11.42 27.27 -11.76
N GLY A 94 -12.45 26.46 -12.01
CA GLY A 94 -12.88 26.11 -13.37
C GLY A 94 -11.84 25.32 -14.17
N SER A 95 -10.90 24.65 -13.50
CA SER A 95 -9.77 23.93 -14.12
C SER A 95 -9.98 22.41 -14.21
N VAL A 96 -11.14 21.90 -13.81
CA VAL A 96 -11.47 20.47 -13.91
C VAL A 96 -11.49 20.03 -15.36
N ASN A 97 -10.61 19.09 -15.68
CA ASN A 97 -10.50 18.49 -17.00
C ASN A 97 -10.42 16.96 -16.90
N ARG A 98 -10.26 16.27 -18.04
CA ARG A 98 -10.16 14.80 -18.10
C ARG A 98 -9.08 14.23 -17.18
N ALA A 99 -7.92 14.87 -17.08
CA ALA A 99 -6.83 14.40 -16.24
C ALA A 99 -7.19 14.43 -14.75
N VAL A 100 -7.78 15.54 -14.28
CA VAL A 100 -8.28 15.68 -12.90
C VAL A 100 -9.34 14.62 -12.60
N ILE A 101 -10.31 14.42 -13.50
CA ILE A 101 -11.39 13.44 -13.29
C ILE A 101 -10.84 12.01 -13.18
N LEU A 102 -9.95 11.60 -14.09
CA LEU A 102 -9.37 10.25 -14.07
C LEU A 102 -8.55 10.01 -12.81
N TYR A 103 -7.66 10.94 -12.44
CA TYR A 103 -6.87 10.84 -11.21
C TYR A 103 -7.78 10.69 -9.97
N GLN A 104 -8.78 11.56 -9.84
CA GLN A 104 -9.70 11.54 -8.69
C GLN A 104 -10.50 10.25 -8.63
N PHE A 105 -10.98 9.76 -9.77
CA PHE A 105 -11.71 8.49 -9.84
C PHE A 105 -10.81 7.30 -9.45
N PHE A 106 -9.61 7.19 -10.03
CA PHE A 106 -8.72 6.06 -9.75
C PHE A 106 -8.25 6.01 -8.30
N CYS A 107 -7.80 7.15 -7.75
CA CYS A 107 -7.38 7.20 -6.34
C CYS A 107 -8.57 7.03 -5.39
N GLY A 108 -9.70 7.68 -5.66
CA GLY A 108 -10.91 7.54 -4.85
C GLY A 108 -11.41 6.09 -4.81
N TRP A 109 -11.44 5.42 -5.97
CA TRP A 109 -11.80 4.01 -6.06
C TRP A 109 -10.86 3.11 -5.26
N TYR A 110 -9.54 3.32 -5.37
CA TYR A 110 -8.54 2.56 -4.64
C TYR A 110 -8.72 2.68 -3.12
N ILE A 111 -8.97 3.89 -2.61
CA ILE A 111 -9.19 4.13 -1.18
C ILE A 111 -10.50 3.52 -0.70
N ILE A 112 -11.57 3.62 -1.49
CA ILE A 112 -12.87 3.00 -1.14
C ILE A 112 -12.73 1.47 -1.14
N ASP A 113 -12.06 0.89 -2.13
CA ASP A 113 -11.80 -0.55 -2.22
C ASP A 113 -10.95 -1.06 -1.05
N TYR A 114 -10.03 -0.23 -0.52
CA TYR A 114 -9.34 -0.49 0.74
C TYR A 114 -10.32 -0.60 1.91
N PHE A 115 -11.21 0.39 2.12
CA PHE A 115 -12.13 0.39 3.26
C PHE A 115 -13.18 -0.73 3.18
N ILE A 116 -13.61 -1.11 1.98
CA ILE A 116 -14.51 -2.27 1.76
C ILE A 116 -13.83 -3.57 2.22
N HIS A 117 -12.52 -3.68 2.05
CA HIS A 117 -11.74 -4.88 2.31
C HIS A 117 -10.74 -4.70 3.47
N GLU A 118 -11.04 -3.78 4.38
CA GLU A 118 -10.16 -3.37 5.47
C GLU A 118 -9.78 -4.56 6.37
N GLU A 119 -10.67 -5.56 6.48
CA GLU A 119 -10.43 -6.80 7.23
C GLU A 119 -9.12 -7.50 6.83
N PHE A 120 -8.72 -7.45 5.54
CA PHE A 120 -7.51 -8.13 5.06
C PHE A 120 -6.23 -7.44 5.53
N MET A 121 -6.30 -6.15 5.89
CA MET A 121 -5.15 -5.40 6.38
C MET A 121 -4.62 -5.94 7.71
N THR A 122 -5.49 -6.55 8.52
CA THR A 122 -5.11 -7.18 9.80
C THR A 122 -4.11 -8.33 9.64
N SER A 123 -4.02 -8.92 8.43
CA SER A 123 -3.11 -10.01 8.11
C SER A 123 -1.81 -9.57 7.44
N THR A 124 -1.60 -8.26 7.27
CA THR A 124 -0.41 -7.71 6.64
C THR A 124 0.79 -7.76 7.57
N TRP A 125 1.98 -7.79 6.98
CA TRP A 125 3.26 -7.89 7.70
C TRP A 125 3.43 -6.77 8.74
N ASP A 126 3.05 -5.54 8.36
CA ASP A 126 3.15 -4.34 9.17
C ASP A 126 2.36 -4.47 10.48
N ILE A 127 1.17 -5.11 10.42
CA ILE A 127 0.34 -5.39 11.59
C ILE A 127 0.89 -6.56 12.41
N ILE A 128 1.20 -7.69 11.77
CA ILE A 128 1.47 -8.94 12.49
C ILE A 128 2.90 -9.07 13.01
N ALA A 129 3.87 -8.32 12.47
CA ALA A 129 5.27 -8.59 12.74
C ALA A 129 6.22 -7.38 12.78
N GLU A 130 5.92 -6.26 12.11
CA GLU A 130 6.71 -5.03 12.33
C GLU A 130 6.29 -4.36 13.64
N ARG A 131 7.18 -3.66 14.33
CA ARG A 131 6.84 -2.94 15.56
C ARG A 131 6.46 -1.50 15.24
N LEU A 132 5.66 -0.86 16.09
CA LEU A 132 5.22 0.52 15.85
C LEU A 132 6.30 1.50 16.33
N GLY A 133 7.18 1.91 15.42
CA GLY A 133 8.18 2.97 15.61
C GLY A 133 7.95 4.17 14.71
N PHE A 134 8.90 5.10 14.70
CA PHE A 134 8.84 6.29 13.84
C PHE A 134 8.64 5.95 12.37
N MET A 135 9.27 4.89 11.85
CA MET A 135 9.15 4.49 10.44
C MET A 135 7.70 4.27 10.02
N LEU A 136 6.92 3.52 10.81
CA LEU A 136 5.51 3.24 10.50
C LEU A 136 4.62 4.45 10.76
N VAL A 137 4.82 5.17 11.87
CA VAL A 137 4.02 6.37 12.18
C VAL A 137 4.20 7.44 11.09
N PHE A 138 5.44 7.70 10.66
CA PHE A 138 5.74 8.60 9.56
C PHE A 138 5.17 8.07 8.24
N GLY A 139 5.33 6.78 7.96
CA GLY A 139 4.76 6.13 6.78
C GLY A 139 3.26 6.36 6.66
N ASP A 140 2.53 6.08 7.74
CA ASP A 140 1.08 6.14 7.77
C ASP A 140 0.54 7.56 7.75
N LEU A 141 1.08 8.46 8.57
CA LEU A 141 0.51 9.79 8.79
C LEU A 141 1.07 10.85 7.84
N VAL A 142 2.31 10.68 7.37
CA VAL A 142 2.99 11.70 6.53
C VAL A 142 3.20 11.18 5.12
N PHE A 143 3.81 10.00 4.97
CA PHE A 143 4.20 9.52 3.66
C PHE A 143 2.97 9.23 2.80
N ILE A 144 2.02 8.42 3.28
CA ILE A 144 0.78 8.10 2.51
C ILE A 144 0.03 9.37 2.10
N PRO A 145 -0.38 10.29 3.00
CA PRO A 145 -1.29 11.37 2.61
C PRO A 145 -0.63 12.40 1.70
N PHE A 146 0.66 12.71 1.91
CA PHE A 146 1.34 13.81 1.22
C PHE A 146 2.14 13.37 0.00
N THR A 147 2.60 12.11 -0.07
CA THR A 147 3.29 11.61 -1.27
C THR A 147 2.32 11.00 -2.28
N PHE A 148 1.26 10.32 -1.84
CA PHE A 148 0.30 9.69 -2.77
C PHE A 148 -0.70 10.71 -3.35
N THR A 149 -0.61 11.98 -2.94
CA THR A 149 -1.39 13.09 -3.49
C THR A 149 -0.59 14.01 -4.40
N ILE A 150 0.70 13.73 -4.63
CA ILE A 150 1.59 14.56 -5.47
C ILE A 150 0.96 14.83 -6.85
N GLN A 151 0.31 13.83 -7.43
CA GLN A 151 -0.38 13.91 -8.72
C GLN A 151 -1.53 14.93 -8.67
N GLY A 152 -2.32 14.95 -7.59
CA GLY A 152 -3.38 15.93 -7.39
C GLY A 152 -2.84 17.35 -7.25
N TRP A 153 -1.77 17.54 -6.48
CA TRP A 153 -1.09 18.83 -6.34
C TRP A 153 -0.48 19.31 -7.66
N TRP A 154 0.07 18.39 -8.44
CA TRP A 154 0.62 18.66 -9.77
C TRP A 154 -0.46 19.15 -10.72
N LEU A 155 -1.59 18.44 -10.81
CA LEU A 155 -2.72 18.77 -11.68
C LEU A 155 -3.39 20.10 -11.30
N LEU A 156 -3.36 20.48 -10.03
CA LEU A 156 -3.86 21.78 -9.59
C LEU A 156 -3.01 22.95 -10.14
N ARG A 157 -1.70 22.74 -10.32
CA ARG A 157 -0.76 23.78 -10.78
C ARG A 157 -0.48 23.74 -12.28
N ASN A 158 -0.73 22.59 -12.92
CA ASN A 158 -0.38 22.36 -14.31
C ASN A 158 -1.63 21.96 -15.09
N LYS A 159 -1.95 22.73 -16.13
CA LYS A 159 -2.99 22.36 -17.09
C LYS A 159 -2.46 21.26 -18.00
N VAL A 160 -2.88 20.02 -17.73
CA VAL A 160 -2.52 18.86 -18.56
C VAL A 160 -3.68 18.52 -19.48
N GLU A 161 -3.48 18.69 -20.78
CA GLU A 161 -4.43 18.24 -21.79
C GLU A 161 -4.15 16.77 -22.15
N LEU A 162 -5.01 15.88 -21.64
CA LEU A 162 -4.86 14.46 -21.90
C LEU A 162 -5.61 14.07 -23.19
N PRO A 163 -4.94 13.58 -24.25
CA PRO A 163 -5.61 13.08 -25.45
C PRO A 163 -6.59 11.94 -25.12
N LEU A 164 -7.64 11.79 -25.94
CA LEU A 164 -8.63 10.73 -25.73
C LEU A 164 -7.98 9.34 -25.72
N LEU A 165 -7.07 9.08 -26.66
CA LEU A 165 -6.36 7.80 -26.75
C LEU A 165 -5.56 7.49 -25.48
N ALA A 166 -4.84 8.48 -24.94
CA ALA A 166 -4.10 8.34 -23.69
C ALA A 166 -5.04 8.10 -22.50
N SER A 167 -6.20 8.76 -22.49
CA SER A 167 -7.24 8.57 -21.47
C SER A 167 -7.78 7.13 -21.49
N VAL A 168 -8.11 6.60 -22.67
CA VAL A 168 -8.60 5.24 -22.85
C VAL A 168 -7.53 4.22 -22.45
N ALA A 169 -6.29 4.41 -22.89
CA ALA A 169 -5.18 3.54 -22.50
C ALA A 169 -4.98 3.51 -20.98
N ASN A 170 -5.07 4.66 -20.31
CA ASN A 170 -4.96 4.74 -18.86
C ASN A 170 -6.10 3.99 -18.13
N CYS A 171 -7.34 4.12 -18.61
CA CYS A 171 -8.48 3.34 -18.07
C CYS A 171 -8.26 1.83 -18.22
N ILE A 172 -7.69 1.37 -19.34
CA ILE A 172 -7.36 -0.04 -19.56
C ILE A 172 -6.28 -0.49 -18.57
N ILE A 173 -5.23 0.31 -18.37
CA ILE A 173 -4.17 0.01 -17.40
C ILE A 173 -4.74 -0.10 -15.98
N PHE A 174 -5.57 0.86 -15.57
CA PHE A 174 -6.25 0.83 -14.27
C PHE A 174 -7.11 -0.43 -14.13
N LEU A 175 -7.93 -0.76 -15.14
CA LEU A 175 -8.82 -1.92 -15.09
C LEU A 175 -8.04 -3.24 -14.99
N ILE A 176 -6.99 -3.41 -15.80
CA ILE A 176 -6.12 -4.59 -15.73
C ILE A 176 -5.45 -4.66 -14.36
N GLY A 177 -4.89 -3.54 -13.87
CA GLY A 177 -4.26 -3.45 -12.55
C GLY A 177 -5.22 -3.86 -11.44
N TYR A 178 -6.44 -3.32 -11.46
CA TYR A 178 -7.49 -3.64 -10.48
C TYR A 178 -7.89 -5.11 -10.52
N LEU A 179 -8.15 -5.66 -11.71
CA LEU A 179 -8.55 -7.06 -11.87
C LEU A 179 -7.44 -8.01 -11.41
N VAL A 180 -6.18 -7.72 -11.71
CA VAL A 180 -5.03 -8.53 -11.26
C VAL A 180 -4.85 -8.41 -9.75
N PHE A 181 -4.84 -7.20 -9.20
CA PHE A 181 -4.64 -6.95 -7.77
C PHE A 181 -5.73 -7.62 -6.93
N ARG A 182 -7.00 -7.33 -7.23
CA ARG A 182 -8.14 -7.83 -6.47
C ARG A 182 -8.38 -9.31 -6.76
N GLY A 183 -8.22 -9.73 -8.02
CA GLY A 183 -8.34 -11.12 -8.44
C GLY A 183 -7.35 -12.04 -7.74
N ALA A 184 -6.06 -11.68 -7.71
CA ALA A 184 -5.02 -12.49 -7.06
C ALA A 184 -5.26 -12.61 -5.55
N ASN A 185 -5.61 -11.50 -4.88
CA ASN A 185 -5.90 -11.51 -3.44
C ASN A 185 -7.17 -12.31 -3.10
N LYS A 186 -8.25 -12.12 -3.86
CA LYS A 186 -9.50 -12.89 -3.70
C LYS A 186 -9.25 -14.39 -3.92
N GLN A 187 -8.50 -14.74 -4.95
CA GLN A 187 -8.15 -16.15 -5.24
C GLN A 187 -7.38 -16.78 -4.08
N LYS A 188 -6.37 -16.09 -3.53
CA LYS A 188 -5.62 -16.56 -2.35
C LYS A 188 -6.53 -16.78 -1.15
N HIS A 189 -7.46 -15.86 -0.89
CA HIS A 189 -8.39 -15.96 0.23
C HIS A 189 -9.37 -17.12 0.07
N LEU A 190 -9.97 -17.26 -1.11
CA LEU A 190 -10.89 -18.36 -1.42
C LEU A 190 -10.19 -19.70 -1.29
N PHE A 191 -8.95 -19.83 -1.81
CA PHE A 191 -8.17 -21.06 -1.67
C PHE A 191 -7.87 -21.42 -0.21
N LYS A 192 -7.63 -20.44 0.66
CA LYS A 192 -7.45 -20.69 2.10
C LYS A 192 -8.72 -21.15 2.81
N LYS A 193 -9.90 -20.72 2.34
CA LYS A 193 -11.20 -21.10 2.89
C LYS A 193 -11.68 -22.45 2.36
N ASP A 194 -11.56 -22.66 1.05
CA ASP A 194 -11.92 -23.88 0.35
C ASP A 194 -10.82 -24.24 -0.67
N PRO A 195 -9.89 -25.14 -0.28
CA PRO A 195 -8.81 -25.58 -1.16
C PRO A 195 -9.26 -26.33 -2.41
N LYS A 196 -10.54 -26.72 -2.53
CA LYS A 196 -11.08 -27.45 -3.69
C LYS A 196 -11.84 -26.53 -4.66
N ALA A 197 -12.07 -25.26 -4.28
CA ALA A 197 -12.80 -24.32 -5.11
C ALA A 197 -12.14 -24.17 -6.50
N PRO A 198 -12.93 -24.21 -7.59
CA PRO A 198 -12.39 -24.12 -8.94
C PRO A 198 -11.78 -22.74 -9.22
N ILE A 199 -10.67 -22.73 -9.93
CA ILE A 199 -9.93 -21.54 -10.34
C ILE A 199 -9.99 -21.44 -11.85
N TRP A 200 -10.67 -20.41 -12.34
CA TRP A 200 -10.94 -20.20 -13.78
C TRP A 200 -11.53 -21.46 -14.44
N GLY A 201 -12.51 -22.07 -13.78
CA GLY A 201 -13.23 -23.26 -14.26
C GLY A 201 -12.47 -24.58 -14.16
N LYS A 202 -11.25 -24.59 -13.62
CA LYS A 202 -10.44 -25.81 -13.46
C LYS A 202 -10.14 -26.10 -11.99
N PRO A 203 -9.92 -27.38 -11.61
CA PRO A 203 -9.45 -27.72 -10.27
C PRO A 203 -8.14 -27.00 -9.93
N PRO A 204 -7.96 -26.52 -8.70
CA PRO A 204 -6.74 -25.83 -8.28
C PRO A 204 -5.55 -26.78 -8.32
N LYS A 205 -4.46 -26.33 -8.94
CA LYS A 205 -3.16 -27.03 -8.89
C LYS A 205 -2.33 -26.49 -7.75
N VAL A 206 -1.80 -27.39 -6.93
CA VAL A 206 -1.04 -27.06 -5.71
C VAL A 206 0.24 -27.89 -5.61
N VAL A 207 1.26 -27.30 -4.98
CA VAL A 207 2.52 -27.95 -4.64
C VAL A 207 2.59 -28.16 -3.14
N GLY A 208 2.99 -29.36 -2.71
CA GLY A 208 3.04 -29.76 -1.31
C GLY A 208 1.70 -29.61 -0.55
N GLY A 209 0.58 -29.63 -1.28
CA GLY A 209 -0.77 -29.42 -0.73
C GLY A 209 -1.05 -28.03 -0.15
N LYS A 210 -0.13 -27.06 -0.32
CA LYS A 210 -0.18 -25.76 0.39
C LYS A 210 -0.02 -24.56 -0.53
N LEU A 211 0.81 -24.65 -1.58
CA LEU A 211 1.16 -23.51 -2.43
C LEU A 211 0.46 -23.60 -3.77
N LEU A 212 -0.18 -22.52 -4.19
CA LEU A 212 -1.03 -22.50 -5.36
C LEU A 212 -0.24 -22.19 -6.64
N VAL A 213 -0.21 -23.13 -7.60
CA VAL A 213 0.47 -22.97 -8.91
C VAL A 213 -0.52 -22.83 -10.07
N SER A 214 -1.68 -22.22 -9.81
CA SER A 214 -2.74 -22.02 -10.79
C SER A 214 -3.41 -20.65 -10.63
N GLY A 215 -4.11 -20.19 -11.67
CA GLY A 215 -4.64 -18.82 -11.75
C GLY A 215 -3.52 -17.77 -11.68
N TYR A 216 -3.76 -16.65 -10.97
CA TYR A 216 -2.76 -15.59 -10.84
C TYR A 216 -1.45 -16.08 -10.23
N TRP A 217 -1.53 -16.92 -9.19
CA TRP A 217 -0.36 -17.48 -8.47
C TRP A 217 0.42 -18.52 -9.29
N GLY A 218 -0.15 -19.01 -10.40
CA GLY A 218 0.57 -19.83 -11.38
C GLY A 218 1.29 -19.03 -12.47
N ILE A 219 1.00 -17.72 -12.60
CA ILE A 219 1.61 -16.85 -13.62
C ILE A 219 2.88 -16.19 -13.06
N ALA A 220 2.77 -15.59 -11.87
CA ALA A 220 3.91 -15.10 -11.12
C ALA A 220 3.64 -15.22 -9.61
N ARG A 221 4.69 -15.38 -8.82
CA ARG A 221 4.59 -15.60 -7.37
C ARG A 221 3.98 -14.41 -6.64
N HIS A 222 4.09 -13.22 -7.21
CA HIS A 222 3.53 -11.97 -6.71
C HIS A 222 2.76 -11.19 -7.79
N CYS A 223 1.85 -11.85 -8.53
CA CYS A 223 0.97 -11.16 -9.49
C CYS A 223 0.18 -10.00 -8.85
N ASN A 224 -0.19 -10.10 -7.58
CA ASN A 224 -0.87 -9.02 -6.87
C ASN A 224 -0.02 -7.73 -6.82
N TYR A 225 1.32 -7.85 -6.74
CA TYR A 225 2.22 -6.68 -6.75
C TYR A 225 2.27 -6.03 -8.14
N LEU A 226 2.21 -6.81 -9.22
CA LEU A 226 2.06 -6.27 -10.57
C LEU A 226 0.76 -5.48 -10.72
N GLY A 227 -0.35 -6.02 -10.21
CA GLY A 227 -1.63 -5.31 -10.21
C GLY A 227 -1.56 -3.97 -9.48
N ASP A 228 -0.92 -3.96 -8.31
CA ASP A 228 -0.71 -2.75 -7.50
C ASP A 228 0.16 -1.70 -8.21
N LEU A 229 1.23 -2.14 -8.89
CA LEU A 229 2.07 -1.25 -9.70
C LEU A 229 1.33 -0.62 -10.87
N LEU A 230 0.46 -1.36 -11.55
CA LEU A 230 -0.36 -0.83 -12.63
C LEU A 230 -1.37 0.20 -12.12
N LEU A 231 -1.96 -0.04 -10.94
CA LEU A 231 -2.82 0.95 -10.26
C LEU A 231 -2.04 2.22 -9.93
N ALA A 232 -0.89 2.10 -9.27
CA ALA A 232 -0.05 3.24 -8.92
C ALA A 232 0.40 4.04 -10.15
N LEU A 233 0.77 3.35 -11.23
CA LEU A 233 1.11 3.98 -12.50
C LEU A 233 -0.08 4.75 -13.09
N SER A 234 -1.29 4.16 -13.05
CA SER A 234 -2.50 4.79 -13.59
C SER A 234 -2.90 6.09 -12.87
N PHE A 235 -2.46 6.28 -11.62
CA PHE A 235 -2.65 7.53 -10.89
C PHE A 235 -1.77 8.66 -11.45
N SER A 236 -0.57 8.33 -11.93
CA SER A 236 0.43 9.28 -12.42
C SER A 236 0.29 9.60 -13.91
N LEU A 237 -0.20 8.66 -14.73
CA LEU A 237 -0.39 8.86 -16.17
C LEU A 237 -1.26 10.09 -16.55
N PRO A 238 -2.31 10.49 -15.80
CA PRO A 238 -3.06 11.71 -16.07
C PRO A 238 -2.21 12.99 -15.99
N CYS A 239 -1.07 12.97 -15.28
CA CYS A 239 -0.19 14.11 -15.13
C CYS A 239 0.69 14.38 -16.38
N GLY A 240 0.62 13.53 -17.41
CA GLY A 240 1.46 13.63 -18.60
C GLY A 240 2.90 13.21 -18.33
N ALA A 241 3.82 13.54 -19.24
CA ALA A 241 5.24 13.12 -19.17
C ALA A 241 6.21 14.30 -19.04
N SER A 242 5.72 15.50 -18.76
CA SER A 242 6.56 16.71 -18.68
C SER A 242 7.43 16.78 -17.41
N SER A 243 7.15 15.94 -16.41
CA SER A 243 7.92 15.89 -15.18
C SER A 243 7.92 14.48 -14.59
N VAL A 244 9.02 14.15 -13.93
CA VAL A 244 9.18 12.89 -13.17
C VAL A 244 8.50 12.94 -11.80
N ILE A 245 8.16 14.13 -11.29
CA ILE A 245 7.61 14.32 -9.93
C ILE A 245 6.34 13.48 -9.70
N PRO A 246 5.33 13.49 -10.60
CA PRO A 246 4.14 12.66 -10.42
C PRO A 246 4.42 11.15 -10.43
N TYR A 247 5.55 10.73 -11.00
CA TYR A 247 5.96 9.32 -11.10
C TYR A 247 6.80 8.86 -9.90
N PHE A 248 7.03 9.73 -8.91
CA PHE A 248 7.71 9.36 -7.68
C PHE A 248 6.99 8.20 -6.96
N TYR A 249 5.66 8.27 -6.83
CA TYR A 249 4.88 7.22 -6.15
C TYR A 249 5.02 5.82 -6.78
N PRO A 250 4.73 5.60 -8.08
CA PRO A 250 4.89 4.28 -8.68
C PRO A 250 6.36 3.81 -8.68
N THR A 251 7.32 4.72 -8.77
CA THR A 251 8.76 4.38 -8.69
C THR A 251 9.14 3.90 -7.29
N TYR A 252 8.71 4.64 -6.25
CA TYR A 252 8.87 4.24 -4.86
C TYR A 252 8.22 2.88 -4.60
N LEU A 253 6.99 2.68 -5.08
CA LEU A 253 6.24 1.44 -4.88
C LEU A 253 6.95 0.25 -5.54
N LEU A 254 7.53 0.43 -6.73
CA LEU A 254 8.34 -0.60 -7.38
C LEU A 254 9.52 -1.03 -6.51
N ILE A 255 10.28 -0.06 -5.98
CA ILE A 255 11.42 -0.34 -5.09
C ILE A 255 10.93 -1.07 -3.84
N LEU A 256 9.87 -0.57 -3.20
CA LEU A 256 9.29 -1.18 -2.00
C LEU A 256 8.85 -2.63 -2.26
N LEU A 257 8.16 -2.89 -3.37
CA LEU A 257 7.64 -4.22 -3.71
C LEU A 257 8.75 -5.20 -4.07
N ILE A 258 9.85 -4.77 -4.70
CA ILE A 258 11.03 -5.62 -4.91
C ILE A 258 11.66 -6.02 -3.58
N TRP A 259 11.84 -5.06 -2.65
CA TRP A 259 12.37 -5.38 -1.32
C TRP A 259 11.43 -6.30 -0.53
N ARG A 260 10.13 -6.05 -0.62
CA ARG A 260 9.09 -6.84 0.04
C ARG A 260 9.04 -8.26 -0.50
N GLU A 261 9.10 -8.43 -1.82
CA GLU A 261 9.14 -9.73 -2.48
C GLU A 261 10.35 -10.54 -2.02
N ARG A 262 11.56 -9.97 -2.05
CA ARG A 262 12.78 -10.66 -1.61
C ARG A 262 12.71 -11.14 -0.16
N ARG A 263 12.11 -10.34 0.71
CA ARG A 263 11.88 -10.70 2.11
C ARG A 263 10.89 -11.85 2.25
N ASP A 264 9.81 -11.84 1.46
CA ASP A 264 8.80 -12.90 1.46
C ASP A 264 9.36 -14.21 0.89
N GLU A 265 10.17 -14.13 -0.17
CA GLU A 265 10.92 -15.26 -0.75
C GLU A 265 11.82 -15.94 0.29
N ALA A 266 12.65 -15.17 1.00
CA ALA A 266 13.55 -15.72 2.01
C ALA A 266 12.76 -16.48 3.09
N ARG A 267 11.66 -15.90 3.57
CA ARG A 267 10.79 -16.53 4.57
C ARG A 267 10.07 -17.77 4.05
N CYS A 268 9.55 -17.71 2.84
CA CYS A 268 8.87 -18.85 2.23
C CYS A 268 9.85 -20.00 1.98
N SER A 269 11.09 -19.69 1.60
CA SER A 269 12.17 -20.66 1.49
C SER A 269 12.49 -21.33 2.83
N GLU A 270 12.65 -20.55 3.90
CA GLU A 270 12.88 -21.10 5.26
C GLU A 270 11.71 -21.96 5.76
N LYS A 271 10.48 -21.51 5.47
CA LYS A 271 9.24 -22.15 5.96
C LYS A 271 8.88 -23.42 5.19
N TYR A 272 8.98 -23.40 3.87
CA TYR A 272 8.50 -24.49 3.00
C TYR A 272 9.63 -25.35 2.43
N LYS A 273 10.90 -24.93 2.53
CA LYS A 273 12.09 -25.70 2.14
C LYS A 273 11.96 -26.27 0.71
N ASP A 274 12.06 -27.58 0.53
CA ASP A 274 12.02 -28.23 -0.79
C ASP A 274 10.72 -27.96 -1.56
N ILE A 275 9.60 -27.80 -0.85
CA ILE A 275 8.31 -27.43 -1.46
C ILE A 275 8.40 -26.03 -2.10
N TRP A 276 9.15 -25.10 -1.50
CA TRP A 276 9.40 -23.78 -2.08
C TRP A 276 10.26 -23.89 -3.34
N ALA A 277 11.30 -24.71 -3.31
CA ALA A 277 12.17 -24.92 -4.47
C ALA A 277 11.39 -25.50 -5.66
N GLU A 278 10.47 -26.44 -5.41
CA GLU A 278 9.56 -26.96 -6.44
C GLU A 278 8.59 -25.88 -6.95
N TYR A 279 8.01 -25.08 -6.04
CA TYR A 279 7.14 -23.97 -6.40
C TYR A 279 7.84 -22.95 -7.31
N CYS A 280 9.08 -22.56 -6.99
CA CYS A 280 9.87 -21.63 -7.78
C CYS A 280 10.26 -22.19 -9.16
N LYS A 281 10.40 -23.51 -9.31
CA LYS A 281 10.61 -24.14 -10.64
C LYS A 281 9.37 -24.05 -11.52
N LEU A 282 8.18 -24.22 -10.92
CA LEU A 282 6.91 -24.18 -11.65
C LEU A 282 6.45 -22.77 -11.98
N VAL A 283 6.71 -21.81 -11.09
CA VAL A 283 6.36 -20.40 -11.24
C VAL A 283 7.62 -19.58 -11.11
N PRO A 284 8.47 -19.48 -12.16
CA PRO A 284 9.80 -18.86 -12.06
C PRO A 284 9.76 -17.34 -11.88
N TRP A 285 8.70 -16.69 -12.35
CA TRP A 285 8.54 -15.23 -12.33
C TRP A 285 8.10 -14.72 -10.97
N ARG A 286 8.73 -13.65 -10.51
CA ARG A 286 8.48 -13.01 -9.22
C ARG A 286 7.30 -12.07 -9.30
N ILE A 287 7.41 -10.99 -10.08
CA ILE A 287 6.40 -9.93 -10.18
C ILE A 287 5.95 -9.78 -11.62
N LEU A 288 6.89 -9.59 -12.55
CA LEU A 288 6.60 -9.32 -13.96
C LEU A 288 6.84 -10.60 -14.78
N PRO A 289 5.77 -11.27 -15.24
CA PRO A 289 5.90 -12.49 -16.00
C PRO A 289 6.80 -12.29 -17.22
N TYR A 290 7.66 -13.26 -17.48
CA TYR A 290 8.63 -13.26 -18.59
C TYR A 290 9.77 -12.25 -18.51
N VAL A 291 9.90 -11.51 -17.40
CA VAL A 291 10.96 -10.51 -17.20
C VAL A 291 11.66 -10.67 -15.85
N TYR A 292 10.89 -10.73 -14.74
CA TYR A 292 11.39 -10.77 -13.36
C TYR A 292 10.49 -11.61 -12.46
#